data_AF-A0A8T4I8L7-F1
#
_entry.id   AF-A0A8T4I8L7-F1
#
_cell.length_a   1.000
_cell.length_b   1.000
_cell.length_c   1.000
_cell.angle_alpha   90.00
_cell.angle_beta   90.00
_cell.angle_gamma   90.00
#
_symmetry.space_group_name_H-M   'P 1'
#
loop_
_entity.id
_entity.type
_entity.pdbx_description
1 polymer ?
#
loop_
_entity_poly.entity_id
_entity_poly.type
_entity_poly.pdbx_seq_one_letter_code
_entity_poly.pdbx_strand_id
1 'polypeptide(L)' 'RPTAVNLGETHHWLESNQGHEMAAVIERTATKSADGQTRTLANTNAYEPGEDSVAERTREAFESTQSG' A
#
# COMPACT_ATOMS: atom_id res chain seq x y z
N ARG A 1 2.23 1.25 -18.52
CA ARG A 1 1.96 1.32 -17.07
C ARG A 1 1.12 0.11 -16.72
N PRO A 2 1.29 -0.52 -15.54
CA PRO A 2 0.59 -1.78 -15.24
C PRO A 2 -0.92 -1.58 -15.30
N THR A 3 -1.67 -2.58 -15.75
CA THR A 3 -3.14 -2.56 -15.67
C THR A 3 -3.59 -2.82 -14.24
N ALA A 4 -2.86 -3.67 -13.51
CA ALA A 4 -3.04 -3.90 -12.08
C ALA A 4 -1.70 -4.22 -11.39
N VAL A 5 -1.63 -3.97 -10.08
CA VAL A 5 -0.52 -4.37 -9.20
C VAL A 5 -1.09 -5.09 -8.00
N ASN A 6 -0.56 -6.29 -7.70
CA ASN A 6 -0.88 -7.04 -6.50
C ASN A 6 0.26 -6.87 -5.49
N LEU A 7 -0.04 -6.34 -4.30
CA LEU A 7 0.92 -6.14 -3.23
C LEU A 7 0.73 -7.26 -2.21
N GLY A 8 1.67 -8.21 -2.18
CA GLY A 8 1.62 -9.36 -1.29
C GLY A 8 2.30 -9.07 0.05
N GLU A 9 1.63 -9.49 1.13
CA GLU A 9 2.18 -9.48 2.51
C GLU A 9 2.65 -8.10 2.98
N THR A 10 1.86 -7.05 2.74
CA THR A 10 2.23 -5.67 3.11
C THR A 10 2.37 -5.44 4.62
N HIS A 11 1.93 -6.38 5.47
CA HIS A 11 2.25 -6.41 6.90
C HIS A 11 3.75 -6.61 7.17
N HIS A 12 4.49 -7.25 6.26
CA HIS A 12 5.94 -7.39 6.35
C HIS A 12 6.70 -6.25 5.67
N TRP A 13 6.02 -5.27 5.06
CA TRP A 13 6.68 -4.18 4.34
C TRP A 13 6.97 -3.05 5.33
N LEU A 14 8.19 -3.05 5.85
CA LEU A 14 8.68 -2.14 6.88
C LEU A 14 9.70 -1.17 6.28
N GLU A 15 10.06 -0.12 7.03
CA GLU A 15 11.18 0.74 6.62
C GLU A 15 12.49 -0.06 6.49
N SER A 16 12.75 -0.97 7.44
CA SER A 16 13.97 -1.78 7.53
C SER A 16 14.26 -2.66 6.32
N ASN A 17 13.23 -2.99 5.53
CA ASN A 17 13.34 -3.79 4.31
C ASN A 17 12.88 -3.04 3.05
N GLN A 18 12.90 -1.70 3.10
CA GLN A 18 12.53 -0.82 1.98
C GLN A 18 11.06 -0.98 1.52
N GLY A 19 10.19 -1.54 2.36
CA GLY A 19 8.78 -1.72 2.08
C GLY A 19 8.05 -0.39 1.79
N HIS A 20 8.38 0.66 2.53
CA HIS A 20 7.82 2.00 2.32
C HIS A 20 8.22 2.60 0.97
N GLU A 21 9.50 2.46 0.60
CA GLU A 21 9.99 2.94 -0.68
C GLU A 21 9.32 2.18 -1.83
N MET A 22 9.18 0.86 -1.70
CA MET A 22 8.47 0.03 -2.67
C MET A 22 7.01 0.48 -2.84
N ALA A 23 6.30 0.76 -1.75
CA ALA A 23 4.93 1.29 -1.80
C ALA A 23 4.86 2.63 -2.56
N ALA A 24 5.77 3.58 -2.27
CA ALA A 24 5.84 4.87 -2.96
C ALA A 24 6.16 4.72 -4.46
N VAL A 25 7.04 3.77 -4.83
CA VAL A 25 7.37 3.45 -6.22
C VAL A 25 6.17 2.87 -6.98
N ILE A 26 5.37 2.03 -6.33
CA ILE A 26 4.17 1.45 -6.92
C ILE A 26 3.12 2.54 -7.13
N GLU A 27 2.87 3.37 -6.11
CA GLU A 27 1.91 4.48 -6.19
C GLU A 27 2.25 5.46 -7.32
N ARG A 28 3.50 5.96 -7.37
CA ARG A 28 3.95 6.86 -8.46
C ARG A 28 3.86 6.22 -9.85
N THR A 29 3.86 4.89 -9.93
CA THR A 29 3.79 4.16 -11.20
C THR A 29 2.35 3.89 -11.61
N ALA A 30 1.46 3.65 -10.65
CA ALA A 30 0.03 3.43 -10.84
C ALA A 30 -0.72 4.73 -11.19
N THR A 31 -0.48 5.81 -10.44
CA THR A 31 -1.04 7.18 -10.67
C THR A 31 -0.75 7.71 -12.07
N LYS A 32 0.38 7.24 -12.57
CA LYS A 32 0.86 7.53 -13.89
C LYS A 32 -0.17 7.01 -14.93
N SER A 33 -0.93 5.92 -14.75
CA SER A 33 -1.78 5.34 -15.83
C SER A 33 -2.66 6.31 -16.62
N ALA A 34 -2.82 6.06 -17.92
CA ALA A 34 -3.75 6.83 -18.75
C ALA A 34 -5.15 6.74 -18.13
N ASP A 35 -5.77 7.88 -17.89
CA ASP A 35 -7.08 8.03 -17.27
C ASP A 35 -7.22 7.33 -15.89
N GLY A 36 -6.10 7.11 -15.17
CA GLY A 36 -6.13 6.48 -13.85
C GLY A 36 -6.62 5.02 -13.87
N GLN A 37 -6.41 4.30 -14.97
CA GLN A 37 -6.95 2.94 -15.16
C GLN A 37 -6.28 1.86 -14.29
N THR A 38 -5.07 2.08 -13.77
CA THR A 38 -4.40 1.08 -12.93
C THR A 38 -5.22 0.82 -11.65
N ARG A 39 -5.26 -0.45 -11.22
CA ARG A 39 -5.79 -0.84 -9.91
C ARG A 39 -4.71 -1.48 -9.05
N THR A 40 -4.74 -1.22 -7.75
CA THR A 40 -3.85 -1.85 -6.77
C THR A 40 -4.69 -2.69 -5.81
N LEU A 41 -4.21 -3.88 -5.47
CA LEU A 41 -4.83 -4.74 -4.46
C LEU A 41 -3.74 -5.21 -3.51
N ALA A 42 -3.88 -4.91 -2.22
CA ALA A 42 -3.03 -5.47 -1.17
C ALA A 42 -3.68 -6.76 -0.64
N ASN A 43 -2.97 -7.88 -0.77
CA ASN A 43 -3.32 -9.14 -0.11
C ASN A 43 -2.38 -9.31 1.08
N THR A 44 -2.91 -9.16 2.28
CA THR A 44 -2.13 -9.14 3.51
C THR A 44 -2.91 -9.76 4.66
N ASN A 45 -2.18 -10.35 5.61
CA ASN A 45 -2.71 -10.67 6.93
C ASN A 45 -2.94 -9.37 7.74
N ALA A 46 -3.51 -9.51 8.94
CA ALA A 46 -3.53 -8.44 9.92
C ALA A 46 -2.10 -7.97 10.23
N TYR A 47 -1.91 -6.67 10.37
CA TYR A 47 -0.64 -6.08 10.77
C TYR A 47 -0.46 -6.18 12.29
N GLU A 48 0.79 -6.18 12.75
CA GLU A 48 1.13 -5.99 14.15
C GLU A 48 1.16 -4.47 14.46
N PRO A 49 0.34 -3.97 15.40
CA PRO A 49 0.31 -2.54 15.71
C PRO A 49 1.65 -2.01 16.24
N GLY A 50 2.06 -0.85 15.72
CA GLY A 50 3.30 -0.17 16.10
C GLY A 50 4.54 -0.63 15.33
N GLU A 51 4.43 -1.56 14.38
CA GLU A 51 5.53 -1.92 13.47
C GLU A 51 5.72 -0.91 12.33
N ASP A 52 4.74 -0.03 12.11
CA ASP A 52 4.73 0.96 11.02
C ASP A 52 4.80 0.29 9.64
N SER A 53 4.09 -0.83 9.49
CA SER A 53 4.03 -1.56 8.22
C SER A 53 3.18 -0.81 7.19
N VAL A 54 3.39 -1.09 5.89
CA VAL A 54 2.53 -0.55 4.82
C VAL A 54 1.06 -0.97 5.03
N ALA A 55 0.81 -2.17 5.56
CA ALA A 55 -0.55 -2.61 5.90
C ALA A 55 -1.19 -1.77 7.02
N GLU A 56 -0.44 -1.47 8.09
CA GLU A 56 -0.88 -0.61 9.20
C GLU A 56 -1.28 0.77 8.68
N ARG A 57 -0.36 1.45 7.99
CA ARG A 57 -0.62 2.78 7.41
C ARG A 57 -1.84 2.80 6.49
N THR A 58 -2.02 1.74 5.70
CA THR A 58 -3.19 1.62 4.81
C THR A 58 -4.49 1.50 5.60
N ARG A 59 -4.51 0.70 6.67
CA ARG A 59 -5.69 0.55 7.54
C ARG A 59 -6.02 1.85 8.24
N GLU A 60 -5.03 2.50 8.85
CA GLU A 60 -5.20 3.75 9.60
C GLU A 60 -5.70 4.88 8.70
N ALA A 61 -5.15 4.99 7.49
CA ALA A 61 -5.65 5.94 6.50
C ALA A 61 -7.13 5.68 6.16
N PHE A 62 -7.52 4.42 5.96
CA PHE A 62 -8.93 4.08 5.74
C PHE A 62 -9.80 4.42 6.96
N GLU A 63 -9.40 4.07 8.17
CA GLU A 63 -10.14 4.41 9.40
C GLU A 63 -10.31 5.91 9.56
N SER A 64 -9.26 6.68 9.30
CA SER A 64 -9.29 8.14 9.31
C SER A 64 -10.35 8.68 8.36
N THR A 65 -10.41 8.15 7.13
CA THR A 65 -11.43 8.57 6.14
C THR A 65 -12.86 8.17 6.51
N GLN A 66 -13.07 7.12 7.32
CA GLN A 66 -14.40 6.70 7.78
C GLN A 66 -14.87 7.50 8.99
N SER A 67 -13.94 8.03 9.78
CA SER A 67 -14.23 8.80 10.99
C SER A 67 -14.59 10.27 10.75
N GLY A 68 -14.42 10.77 9.52
CA GLY A 68 -14.79 12.13 9.09
C GLY A 68 -16.11 12.17 8.33
#